data_AF-A0A319E8C6-F1
#
_entry.id   AF-A0A319E8C6-F1
#
_cell.length_a   1.000
_cell.length_b   1.000
_cell.length_c   1.000
_cell.angle_alpha   90.00
_cell.angle_beta   90.00
_cell.angle_gamma   90.00
#
_symmetry.space_group_name_H-M   'P 1'
#
loop_
_entity.id
_entity.type
_entity.pdbx_description
1 polymer ?
#
loop_
_entity_poly.entity_id
_entity_poly.type
_entity_poly.pdbx_seq_one_letter_code
_entity_poly.pdbx_strand_id
1 'polypeptide(L)'
;PRPPQQERRLPLPPLPPRPSFTSQKLSTLPDLRAAIRSWHDAFRAEGPLDEDVVSLARYLKRVVVDEKDIDKAGSVLRWLVWLVGESGVGEEEDPFRTPEPSGRVAASSSGSGGSQGVSWEETLRRLRESVDEGLEERGLPSF
;
A
#
# COMPACT_ATOMS: atom_id res chain seq x y z
N PRO A 1 -54.37 28.20 -7.27
CA PRO A 1 -53.13 27.86 -8.02
C PRO A 1 -51.88 28.43 -7.33
N ARG A 2 -50.97 27.55 -6.87
CA ARG A 2 -49.71 27.94 -6.19
C ARG A 2 -48.62 28.18 -7.26
N PRO A 3 -47.85 29.28 -7.22
CA PRO A 3 -46.81 29.53 -8.21
C PRO A 3 -45.69 28.47 -8.13
N PRO A 4 -45.06 28.10 -9.26
CA PRO A 4 -43.99 27.12 -9.29
C PRO A 4 -42.77 27.65 -8.53
N GLN A 5 -42.29 26.88 -7.55
CA GLN A 5 -41.08 27.18 -6.79
C GLN A 5 -39.88 27.01 -7.73
N GLN A 6 -39.20 28.10 -8.11
CA GLN A 6 -37.97 28.03 -8.91
C GLN A 6 -36.83 27.49 -8.06
N GLU A 7 -36.34 26.30 -8.41
CA GLU A 7 -35.17 25.68 -7.80
C GLU A 7 -33.91 26.51 -8.13
N ARG A 8 -33.37 27.21 -7.14
CA ARG A 8 -32.11 27.96 -7.25
C ARG A 8 -30.94 26.97 -7.15
N ARG A 9 -30.43 26.51 -8.29
CA ARG A 9 -29.22 25.67 -8.33
C ARG A 9 -27.98 26.52 -7.99
N LEU A 10 -27.31 26.19 -6.89
CA LEU A 10 -26.01 26.76 -6.52
C LEU A 10 -24.93 26.09 -7.39
N PRO A 11 -24.16 26.83 -8.20
CA PRO A 11 -23.03 26.26 -8.92
C PRO A 11 -21.91 25.93 -7.92
N LEU A 12 -21.76 24.65 -7.60
CA LEU A 12 -20.61 24.18 -6.82
C LEU A 12 -19.38 24.14 -7.72
N PRO A 13 -18.20 24.57 -7.23
CA PRO A 13 -16.94 24.32 -7.94
C PRO A 13 -16.74 22.80 -8.13
N PRO A 14 -16.09 22.38 -9.23
CA PRO A 14 -15.84 20.96 -9.49
C PRO A 14 -15.09 20.32 -8.33
N LEU A 15 -15.54 19.15 -7.89
CA LEU A 15 -14.88 18.40 -6.81
C LEU A 15 -13.41 18.19 -7.16
N PRO A 16 -12.48 18.39 -6.21
CA PRO A 16 -11.09 18.09 -6.43
C PRO A 16 -10.93 16.64 -6.93
N PRO A 17 -10.05 16.41 -7.92
CA PRO A 17 -9.88 15.09 -8.51
C PRO A 17 -9.42 14.09 -7.45
N ARG A 18 -10.16 12.99 -7.28
CA ARG A 18 -9.79 11.93 -6.34
C ARG A 18 -8.40 11.39 -6.66
N PRO A 19 -7.52 11.20 -5.66
CA PRO A 19 -6.26 10.52 -5.88
C PRO A 19 -6.53 9.10 -6.40
N SER A 20 -5.67 8.65 -7.30
CA SER A 20 -5.83 7.39 -8.03
C SER A 20 -4.51 6.66 -7.96
N PHE A 21 -4.51 5.46 -7.37
CA PHE A 21 -3.31 4.67 -7.13
C PHE A 21 -2.69 4.10 -8.41
N THR A 22 -3.49 3.91 -9.46
CA THR A 22 -3.06 3.32 -10.74
C THR A 22 -3.74 4.03 -11.91
N SER A 23 -3.22 3.91 -13.14
CA SER A 23 -3.90 4.43 -14.35
C SER A 23 -5.35 3.96 -14.50
N GLN A 24 -5.76 2.92 -13.77
CA GLN A 24 -7.12 2.38 -13.73
C GLN A 24 -8.05 3.11 -12.73
N LYS A 25 -7.62 4.20 -12.08
CA LYS A 25 -8.41 4.99 -11.13
C LYS A 25 -9.08 4.15 -10.03
N LEU A 26 -8.36 3.14 -9.53
CA LEU A 26 -8.87 2.31 -8.44
C LEU A 26 -8.98 3.17 -7.17
N SER A 27 -10.21 3.35 -6.68
CA SER A 27 -10.52 4.11 -5.47
C SER A 27 -11.28 3.30 -4.42
N THR A 28 -11.66 2.05 -4.72
CA THR A 28 -12.33 1.17 -3.76
C THR A 28 -11.32 0.34 -2.98
N LEU A 29 -11.61 0.11 -1.70
CA LEU A 29 -10.75 -0.64 -0.79
C LEU A 29 -10.45 -2.09 -1.28
N PRO A 30 -11.42 -2.89 -1.77
CA PRO A 30 -11.13 -4.22 -2.30
C PRO A 30 -10.21 -4.19 -3.54
N ASP A 31 -10.43 -3.23 -4.45
CA ASP A 31 -9.58 -3.09 -5.64
C ASP A 31 -8.14 -2.70 -5.27
N LEU A 32 -7.98 -1.81 -4.29
CA LEU A 32 -6.65 -1.42 -3.77
C LEU A 32 -5.92 -2.61 -3.17
N ARG A 33 -6.60 -3.44 -2.37
CA ARG A 33 -5.99 -4.64 -1.78
C ARG A 33 -5.56 -5.65 -2.83
N ALA A 34 -6.37 -5.85 -3.87
CA ALA A 34 -6.04 -6.74 -4.98
C ALA A 34 -4.83 -6.23 -5.79
N ALA A 35 -4.79 -4.92 -6.09
CA ALA A 35 -3.67 -4.30 -6.77
C ALA A 35 -2.37 -4.41 -5.96
N ILE A 36 -2.43 -4.15 -4.65
CA ILE A 36 -1.28 -4.24 -3.76
C ILE A 36 -0.80 -5.69 -3.60
N ARG A 37 -1.72 -6.65 -3.55
CA ARG A 37 -1.36 -8.08 -3.56
C ARG A 37 -0.62 -8.46 -4.85
N SER A 38 -1.16 -8.07 -6.00
CA SER A 38 -0.51 -8.32 -7.29
C SER A 38 0.87 -7.67 -7.40
N TRP A 39 1.02 -6.46 -6.88
CA TRP A 39 2.30 -5.76 -6.82
C TRP A 39 3.27 -6.49 -5.89
N HIS A 40 2.82 -6.86 -4.70
CA HIS A 40 3.63 -7.62 -3.74
C HIS A 40 4.07 -8.97 -4.31
N ASP A 41 3.17 -9.74 -4.94
CA ASP A 41 3.51 -11.03 -5.56
C ASP A 41 4.53 -10.88 -6.70
N ALA A 42 4.47 -9.79 -7.47
CA ALA A 42 5.41 -9.50 -8.54
C ALA A 42 6.83 -9.16 -8.05
N PHE A 43 6.95 -8.56 -6.85
CA PHE A 43 8.21 -8.07 -6.30
C PHE A 43 8.59 -8.74 -4.95
N ARG A 44 8.02 -9.92 -4.65
CA ARG A 44 8.21 -10.61 -3.37
C ARG A 44 9.68 -10.92 -3.07
N ALA A 45 10.45 -11.33 -4.07
CA ALA A 45 11.84 -11.75 -3.91
C ALA A 45 12.86 -10.59 -3.90
N GLU A 46 12.62 -9.55 -4.71
CA GLU A 46 13.59 -8.47 -4.95
C GLU A 46 13.27 -7.18 -4.16
N GLY A 47 12.04 -7.06 -3.66
CA GLY A 47 11.52 -5.82 -3.07
C GLY A 47 11.00 -4.85 -4.14
N PRO A 48 10.11 -3.93 -3.75
CA PRO A 48 9.51 -2.98 -4.68
C PRO A 48 10.51 -1.92 -5.19
N LEU A 49 10.22 -1.38 -6.37
CA LEU A 49 10.97 -0.25 -6.92
C LEU A 49 10.72 1.02 -6.10
N ASP A 50 11.77 1.83 -5.91
CA ASP A 50 11.69 3.10 -5.16
C ASP A 50 10.59 4.03 -5.70
N GLU A 51 10.42 4.09 -7.03
CA GLU A 51 9.39 4.90 -7.69
C GLU A 51 7.96 4.49 -7.34
N ASP A 52 7.71 3.19 -7.21
CA ASP A 52 6.40 2.65 -6.85
C ASP A 52 6.10 2.93 -5.38
N VAL A 53 7.12 2.83 -4.51
CA VAL A 53 7.00 3.16 -3.09
C VAL A 53 6.67 4.65 -2.91
N VAL A 54 7.37 5.53 -3.62
CA VAL A 54 7.11 6.99 -3.59
C VAL A 54 5.69 7.29 -4.09
N SER A 55 5.24 6.59 -5.14
CA SER A 55 3.90 6.77 -5.71
C SER A 55 2.81 6.31 -4.74
N LEU A 56 2.99 5.14 -4.10
CA LEU A 56 2.06 4.63 -3.09
C LEU A 56 2.04 5.52 -1.84
N ALA A 57 3.19 5.98 -1.36
CA ALA A 57 3.31 6.90 -0.22
C ALA A 57 2.51 8.19 -0.48
N ARG A 58 2.78 8.85 -1.62
CA ARG A 58 2.06 10.05 -2.04
C ARG A 58 0.55 9.81 -2.18
N TYR A 59 0.16 8.64 -2.69
CA TYR A 59 -1.26 8.27 -2.78
C TYR A 59 -1.90 8.18 -1.39
N LEU A 60 -1.29 7.45 -0.46
CA LEU A 60 -1.83 7.28 0.90
C LEU A 60 -1.94 8.62 1.64
N LYS A 61 -0.93 9.49 1.52
CA LYS A 61 -0.98 10.85 2.06
C LYS A 61 -2.19 11.63 1.53
N ARG A 62 -2.44 11.57 0.21
CA ARG A 62 -3.62 12.21 -0.40
C ARG A 62 -4.93 11.59 0.05
N VAL A 63 -5.01 10.28 0.27
CA VAL A 63 -6.22 9.65 0.84
C VAL A 63 -6.50 10.22 2.24
N VAL A 64 -5.46 10.42 3.05
CA VAL A 64 -5.60 11.01 4.38
C VAL A 64 -6.02 12.48 4.31
N VAL A 65 -5.39 13.29 3.44
CA VAL A 65 -5.58 14.75 3.37
C VAL A 65 -6.81 15.14 2.54
N ASP A 66 -6.93 14.63 1.32
CA ASP A 66 -7.96 14.99 0.34
C ASP A 66 -9.27 14.22 0.60
N GLU A 67 -9.22 12.89 0.78
CA GLU A 67 -10.42 12.08 1.03
C GLU A 67 -10.83 12.07 2.51
N LYS A 68 -9.96 12.55 3.40
CA LYS A 68 -10.14 12.53 4.86
C LYS A 68 -10.30 11.11 5.45
N ASP A 69 -9.88 10.09 4.71
CA ASP A 69 -10.15 8.67 4.97
C ASP A 69 -8.93 7.95 5.56
N ILE A 70 -8.75 8.10 6.88
CA ILE A 70 -7.64 7.50 7.63
C ILE A 70 -7.80 5.98 7.71
N ASP A 71 -9.05 5.51 7.83
CA ASP A 71 -9.37 4.09 7.90
C ASP A 71 -8.98 3.36 6.62
N LYS A 72 -9.20 3.96 5.45
CA LYS A 72 -8.73 3.42 4.18
C LYS A 72 -7.21 3.36 4.14
N ALA A 73 -6.51 4.45 4.44
CA ALA A 73 -5.04 4.49 4.40
C ALA A 73 -4.41 3.47 5.38
N GLY A 74 -4.91 3.42 6.61
CA GLY A 74 -4.46 2.45 7.61
C GLY A 74 -4.83 1.01 7.26
N SER A 75 -5.99 0.78 6.65
CA SER A 75 -6.39 -0.56 6.19
C SER A 75 -5.53 -1.08 5.04
N VAL A 76 -5.07 -0.18 4.17
CA VAL A 76 -4.12 -0.51 3.11
C VAL A 76 -2.74 -0.82 3.69
N LEU A 77 -2.25 0.01 4.63
CA LEU A 77 -0.95 -0.22 5.27
C LEU A 77 -0.93 -1.53 6.06
N ARG A 78 -1.95 -1.79 6.90
CA ARG A 78 -2.09 -3.05 7.64
C ARG A 78 -2.14 -4.27 6.72
N TRP A 79 -2.82 -4.14 5.59
CA TRP A 79 -2.89 -5.20 4.58
C TRP A 79 -1.51 -5.51 4.00
N LEU A 80 -0.72 -4.49 3.68
CA LEU A 80 0.64 -4.69 3.19
C LEU A 80 1.57 -5.29 4.25
N VAL A 81 1.48 -4.84 5.51
CA VAL A 81 2.21 -5.44 6.64
C VAL A 81 1.92 -6.94 6.74
N TRP A 82 0.65 -7.31 6.62
CA TRP A 82 0.23 -8.71 6.65
C TRP A 82 0.79 -9.50 5.45
N LEU A 83 0.77 -8.96 4.23
CA LEU A 83 1.33 -9.63 3.04
C LEU A 83 2.85 -9.90 3.17
N VAL A 84 3.59 -8.91 3.67
CA VAL A 84 5.04 -9.05 3.91
C VAL A 84 5.31 -10.11 4.98
N GLY A 85 4.45 -10.20 6.01
CA GLY A 85 4.55 -11.22 7.06
C GLY A 85 4.16 -12.63 6.60
N GLU A 86 3.08 -12.77 5.82
CA GLU A 86 2.62 -14.06 5.29
C GLU A 86 3.64 -14.68 4.31
N SER A 87 4.42 -13.83 3.65
CA SER A 87 5.52 -14.26 2.77
C SER A 87 6.60 -15.08 3.47
N GLY A 88 6.67 -15.08 4.80
CA GLY A 88 7.57 -15.92 5.59
C GLY A 88 7.00 -17.27 6.04
N VAL A 89 5.71 -17.55 5.82
CA VAL A 89 5.00 -18.73 6.36
C VAL A 89 4.29 -19.60 5.30
N GLY A 90 4.62 -19.39 4.02
CA GLY A 90 4.04 -20.13 2.90
C GLY A 90 5.05 -20.93 2.10
N GLU A 91 5.75 -21.86 2.73
CA GLU A 91 6.26 -23.07 2.07
C GLU A 91 5.45 -24.23 2.64
N GLU A 92 4.40 -24.56 1.91
CA GLU A 92 3.73 -25.86 1.91
C GLU A 92 4.72 -27.02 2.15
N GLU A 93 4.73 -27.55 3.37
CA GLU A 93 5.39 -28.81 3.70
C GLU A 93 4.71 -29.92 2.91
N ASP A 94 5.29 -30.28 1.76
CA ASP A 94 4.95 -31.48 1.01
C ASP A 94 5.18 -32.71 1.92
N PRO A 95 4.12 -33.39 2.38
CA PRO A 95 4.22 -34.43 3.42
C PRO A 95 4.86 -35.72 2.91
N PHE A 96 5.39 -35.75 1.68
CA PHE A 96 5.99 -36.92 1.05
C PHE A 96 7.47 -36.79 0.70
N ARG A 97 8.13 -35.69 1.09
CA ARG A 97 9.56 -35.52 0.81
C ARG A 97 10.40 -36.29 1.83
N THR A 98 10.92 -37.45 1.43
CA THR A 98 11.88 -38.26 2.20
C THR A 98 13.09 -37.43 2.64
N PRO A 99 13.55 -37.54 3.91
CA PRO A 99 14.74 -36.86 4.38
C PRO A 99 16.00 -37.60 3.90
N GLU A 100 16.84 -36.94 3.10
CA GLU A 100 18.23 -37.37 2.91
C GLU A 100 19.19 -36.46 3.69
N PRO A 101 20.25 -37.03 4.30
CA PRO A 101 21.04 -36.38 5.33
C PRO A 101 22.24 -35.64 4.74
N SER A 102 22.84 -34.82 5.60
CA SER A 102 24.19 -34.23 5.48
C SER A 102 24.23 -32.78 5.03
N GLY A 103 24.07 -31.92 6.04
CA GLY A 103 25.16 -31.06 6.50
C GLY A 103 25.84 -30.19 5.45
N ARG A 104 25.40 -28.92 5.37
CA ARG A 104 26.33 -27.83 5.08
C ARG A 104 25.87 -26.55 5.75
N VAL A 105 26.67 -26.12 6.72
CA VAL A 105 26.68 -24.77 7.26
C VAL A 105 26.97 -23.77 6.14
N ALA A 106 26.13 -22.76 6.01
CA ALA A 106 26.46 -21.44 5.46
C ALA A 106 25.36 -20.50 5.97
N ALA A 107 25.59 -19.78 7.07
CA ALA A 107 26.33 -18.53 7.08
C ALA A 107 25.83 -17.60 5.97
N SER A 108 25.07 -16.59 6.42
CA SER A 108 24.83 -15.28 5.84
C SER A 108 25.44 -15.05 4.45
N SER A 109 24.58 -14.91 3.45
CA SER A 109 24.93 -14.24 2.21
C SER A 109 24.20 -12.91 2.15
N SER A 110 24.86 -11.87 2.66
CA SER A 110 24.73 -10.53 2.10
C SER A 110 25.05 -10.62 0.61
N GLY A 111 24.03 -10.55 -0.23
CA GLY A 111 24.14 -10.38 -1.67
C GLY A 111 24.09 -8.90 -2.02
N SER A 112 25.25 -8.25 -2.07
CA SER A 112 25.40 -6.99 -2.81
C SER A 112 25.44 -7.29 -4.30
N GLY A 113 24.43 -6.84 -5.04
CA GLY A 113 24.37 -6.98 -6.50
C GLY A 113 23.18 -6.24 -7.11
N GLY A 114 23.29 -4.91 -7.27
CA GLY A 114 22.53 -4.16 -8.29
C GLY A 114 21.02 -3.95 -8.11
N SER A 115 20.45 -4.12 -6.93
CA SER A 115 19.00 -3.94 -6.73
C SER A 115 18.61 -2.45 -6.66
N GLN A 116 17.91 -1.95 -7.68
CA GLN A 116 17.13 -0.70 -7.58
C GLN A 116 15.92 -0.83 -6.63
N GLY A 117 15.61 -2.04 -6.17
CA GLY A 117 14.53 -2.32 -5.22
C GLY A 117 14.90 -1.95 -3.78
N VAL A 118 13.97 -1.34 -3.07
CA VAL A 118 14.03 -1.11 -1.61
C VAL A 118 13.46 -2.31 -0.87
N SER A 119 13.93 -2.58 0.35
CA SER A 119 13.36 -3.68 1.14
C SER A 119 11.89 -3.43 1.49
N TRP A 120 11.14 -4.50 1.70
CA TRP A 120 9.74 -4.40 2.14
C TRP A 120 9.60 -3.70 3.50
N GLU A 121 10.57 -3.87 4.40
CA GLU A 121 10.60 -3.18 5.70
C GLU A 121 10.80 -1.67 5.52
N GLU A 122 11.73 -1.28 4.65
CA GLU A 122 11.98 0.12 4.30
C GLU A 122 10.74 0.74 3.64
N THR A 123 10.09 -0.01 2.76
CA THR A 123 8.83 0.38 2.12
C THR A 123 7.76 0.66 3.15
N LEU A 124 7.52 -0.26 4.08
CA LEU A 124 6.52 -0.11 5.14
C LEU A 124 6.81 1.11 6.02
N ARG A 125 8.09 1.35 6.36
CA ARG A 125 8.51 2.54 7.11
C ARG A 125 8.13 3.83 6.36
N ARG A 126 8.50 3.94 5.09
CA ARG A 126 8.21 5.14 4.27
C ARG A 126 6.71 5.38 4.08
N LEU A 127 5.94 4.31 3.90
CA LEU A 127 4.48 4.42 3.80
C LEU A 127 3.86 4.92 5.11
N ARG A 128 4.35 4.46 6.26
CA ARG A 128 3.90 4.93 7.57
C ARG A 128 4.23 6.41 7.78
N GLU A 129 5.47 6.80 7.52
CA GLU A 129 5.90 8.22 7.59
C GLU A 129 5.01 9.11 6.72
N SER A 130 4.68 8.68 5.50
CA SER A 130 3.81 9.47 4.62
C SER A 130 2.36 9.58 5.09
N VAL A 131 1.84 8.55 5.76
CA VAL A 131 0.52 8.60 6.41
C VAL A 131 0.55 9.52 7.62
N ASP A 132 1.60 9.45 8.45
CA ASP A 132 1.79 10.33 9.61
C ASP A 132 1.89 11.80 9.19
N GLU A 133 2.67 12.12 8.15
CA GLU A 133 2.71 13.46 7.58
C GLU A 133 1.31 13.94 7.15
N GLY A 134 0.50 13.06 6.56
CA GLY A 134 -0.88 13.38 6.18
C GLY A 134 -1.79 13.64 7.39
N LEU A 135 -1.53 12.99 8.53
CA LEU A 135 -2.25 13.22 9.78
C LEU A 135 -1.81 14.52 10.45
N GLU A 136 -0.52 14.82 10.46
CA GLU A 136 0.04 16.07 10.97
C GLU A 136 -0.50 17.28 10.19
N GLU A 137 -0.55 17.19 8.86
CA GLU A 137 -1.19 18.22 8.00
C GLU A 137 -2.67 18.43 8.33
N ARG A 138 -3.32 17.41 8.90
CA ARG A 138 -4.70 17.48 9.39
C ARG A 138 -4.83 17.89 10.85
N GLY A 139 -3.73 18.07 11.57
CA GLY A 139 -3.71 18.32 13.01
C GLY A 139 -4.19 17.13 13.85
N LEU A 140 -4.03 15.91 13.35
CA LEU A 140 -4.39 14.67 14.03
C LEU A 140 -3.15 13.98 14.63
N PRO A 141 -3.30 13.22 15.73
CA PRO A 141 -2.20 12.48 16.31
C PRO A 141 -1.70 11.40 15.33
N SER A 142 -0.38 11.31 15.18
CA SER A 142 0.32 10.23 14.48
C SER A 142 0.18 8.91 15.22
N PHE A 143 0.34 7.80 14.49
CA PHE A 143 0.21 6.44 15.03
C PHE A 143 1.58 5.79 15.28
#